data_AF-A0A1V4CCU2-F1
#
_entry.id   AF-A0A1V4CCU2-F1
#
_cell.length_a   1.000
_cell.length_b   1.000
_cell.length_c   1.000
_cell.angle_alpha   90.00
_cell.angle_beta   90.00
_cell.angle_gamma   90.00
#
_symmetry.space_group_name_H-M   'P 1'
#
loop_
_entity.id
_entity.type
_entity.pdbx_description
1 polymer ?
#
loop_
_entity_poly.entity_id
_entity_poly.type
_entity_poly.pdbx_seq_one_letter_code
_entity_poly.pdbx_strand_id
1 'polypeptide(L)'
;MSPQPSSPDRPPTAAQRKALALARLDASRTLLIQRLYPAPSDRGAHADSDSAGVVGLVASLMNVLMARAQRDGLPRAAWRTARALARRWWTRQPWHASVELVAGTLADEVKPVVRRHPWASLAVAAAVGGALVMARPWVAHTLRRQTRDLPHRVGRMLWQQLAQAPVQLALLGALTAWLKDRGQDPSPPPSPSPPPPPPPANSP
;
A
#
# COMPACT_ATOMS: atom_id res chain seq x y z
N MET A 1 -2.04 50.22 -44.36
CA MET A 1 -1.52 49.28 -43.36
C MET A 1 -2.23 47.95 -43.57
N SER A 2 -1.58 47.04 -44.29
CA SER A 2 -2.17 45.74 -44.65
C SER A 2 -1.65 44.67 -43.69
N PRO A 3 -2.51 43.84 -43.09
CA PRO A 3 -2.08 42.78 -42.17
C PRO A 3 -1.33 41.69 -42.93
N GLN A 4 -0.15 41.33 -42.44
CA GLN A 4 0.65 40.23 -42.97
C GLN A 4 -0.08 38.89 -42.75
N PRO A 5 -0.16 38.00 -43.76
CA PRO A 5 -0.69 36.66 -43.59
C PRO A 5 0.30 35.81 -42.78
N SER A 6 -0.16 35.36 -41.62
CA SER A 6 0.52 34.39 -40.76
C SER A 6 0.77 33.08 -41.52
N SER A 7 2.03 32.73 -41.73
CA SER A 7 2.45 31.50 -42.40
C SER A 7 1.88 30.25 -41.70
N PRO A 8 1.10 29.40 -42.37
CA PRO A 8 0.73 28.10 -41.85
C PRO A 8 1.84 27.08 -42.15
N ASP A 9 1.87 25.98 -41.40
CA ASP A 9 2.60 24.74 -41.72
C ASP A 9 4.11 24.68 -41.45
N ARG A 10 4.51 24.94 -40.20
CA ARG A 10 5.68 24.23 -39.66
C ARG A 10 5.20 22.91 -39.05
N PRO A 11 5.65 21.74 -39.54
CA PRO A 11 5.20 20.47 -38.98
C PRO A 11 5.57 20.39 -37.49
N PRO A 12 4.65 19.90 -36.64
CA PRO A 12 4.87 19.86 -35.20
C PRO A 12 6.11 19.02 -34.88
N THR A 13 6.98 19.59 -34.06
CA THR A 13 8.23 18.94 -33.66
C THR A 13 7.95 17.61 -32.95
N ALA A 14 8.89 16.67 -32.97
CA ALA A 14 8.72 15.36 -32.30
C ALA A 14 8.39 15.52 -30.81
N ALA A 15 8.94 16.54 -30.15
CA ALA A 15 8.65 16.89 -28.76
C ALA A 15 7.18 17.34 -28.57
N GLN A 16 6.65 18.19 -29.47
CA GLN A 16 5.24 18.60 -29.43
C GLN A 16 4.28 17.44 -29.68
N ARG A 17 4.61 16.54 -30.61
CA ARG A 17 3.79 15.33 -30.86
C ARG A 17 3.75 14.42 -29.64
N LYS A 18 4.87 14.27 -28.93
CA LYS A 18 4.94 13.49 -27.68
C LYS A 18 4.16 14.17 -26.54
N ALA A 19 4.27 15.48 -26.37
CA ALA A 19 3.51 16.22 -25.37
C ALA A 19 2.00 16.11 -25.60
N LEU A 20 1.56 16.19 -26.87
CA LEU A 20 0.17 16.05 -27.26
C LEU A 20 -0.35 14.62 -27.04
N ALA A 21 0.48 13.61 -27.32
CA ALA A 21 0.15 12.21 -27.02
C ALA A 21 -0.02 11.95 -25.51
N LEU A 22 0.84 12.55 -24.67
CA LEU A 22 0.72 12.45 -23.21
C LEU A 22 -0.53 13.15 -22.69
N ALA A 23 -0.84 14.35 -23.18
CA ALA A 23 -2.05 15.07 -22.81
C ALA A 23 -3.34 14.27 -23.13
N ARG A 24 -3.37 13.56 -24.26
CA ARG A 24 -4.50 12.68 -24.62
C ARG A 24 -4.62 11.46 -23.71
N LEU A 25 -3.50 10.89 -23.29
CA LEU A 25 -3.47 9.77 -22.35
C LEU A 25 -4.01 10.18 -20.97
N ASP A 26 -3.59 11.35 -20.46
CA ASP A 26 -4.06 11.86 -19.18
C ASP A 26 -5.56 12.18 -19.21
N ALA A 27 -6.06 12.79 -20.29
CA ALA A 27 -7.49 13.04 -20.48
C ALA A 27 -8.32 11.75 -20.57
N SER A 28 -7.77 10.70 -21.20
CA SER A 28 -8.43 9.38 -21.27
C SER A 28 -8.47 8.72 -19.90
N ARG A 29 -7.41 8.89 -19.10
CA ARG A 29 -7.31 8.33 -17.75
C ARG A 29 -8.32 8.96 -16.79
N THR A 30 -8.52 10.27 -16.84
CA THR A 30 -9.53 10.95 -16.01
C THR A 30 -10.95 10.50 -16.34
N LEU A 31 -11.28 10.35 -17.63
CA LEU A 31 -12.59 9.81 -18.04
C LEU A 31 -12.80 8.37 -17.57
N LEU A 32 -11.76 7.55 -17.61
CA LEU A 32 -11.85 6.15 -17.17
C LEU A 32 -12.03 6.05 -15.64
N ILE A 33 -11.37 6.92 -14.88
CA ILE A 33 -11.56 7.03 -13.43
C ILE A 33 -12.99 7.48 -13.10
N GLN A 34 -13.51 8.49 -13.78
CA GLN A 34 -14.89 8.96 -13.58
C GLN A 34 -15.92 7.87 -13.93
N ARG A 35 -15.64 7.05 -14.95
CA ARG A 35 -16.53 5.96 -15.35
C ARG A 35 -16.49 4.77 -14.39
N LEU A 36 -15.33 4.47 -13.80
CA LEU A 36 -15.17 3.37 -12.84
C LEU A 36 -15.60 3.73 -11.42
N TYR A 37 -15.55 5.01 -11.06
CA TYR A 37 -15.96 5.51 -9.75
C TYR A 37 -17.04 6.60 -9.92
N PRO A 38 -18.29 6.20 -10.19
CA PRO A 38 -19.40 7.15 -10.16
C PRO A 38 -19.44 7.80 -8.76
N ALA A 39 -19.53 9.12 -8.72
CA ALA A 39 -19.61 9.87 -7.47
C ALA A 39 -20.79 9.33 -6.64
N PRO A 40 -20.61 9.10 -5.33
CA PRO A 40 -21.72 8.74 -4.46
C PRO A 40 -22.70 9.91 -4.43
N SER A 41 -23.78 9.77 -5.18
CA SER A 41 -24.92 10.70 -5.14
C SER A 41 -25.44 10.81 -3.71
N ASP A 42 -25.69 12.04 -3.28
CA ASP A 42 -26.34 12.47 -2.04
C ASP A 42 -27.48 11.53 -1.65
N ARG A 43 -27.16 10.52 -0.84
CA ARG A 43 -28.16 9.63 -0.25
C ARG A 43 -28.06 9.79 1.26
N GLY A 44 -28.93 10.66 1.77
CA GLY A 44 -29.31 10.68 3.17
C GLY A 44 -28.81 11.89 3.96
N ALA A 45 -29.36 13.06 3.66
CA ALA A 45 -29.67 14.02 4.70
C ALA A 45 -30.71 13.37 5.64
N HIS A 46 -30.25 12.67 6.67
CA HIS A 46 -30.97 12.38 7.92
C HIS A 46 -30.07 11.54 8.84
N ALA A 47 -29.42 12.20 9.80
CA ALA A 47 -29.26 11.73 11.17
C ALA A 47 -28.51 12.80 11.97
N ASP A 48 -29.27 13.72 12.55
CA ASP A 48 -28.94 14.32 13.83
C ASP A 48 -28.63 13.19 14.84
N SER A 49 -27.35 13.02 15.18
CA SER A 49 -26.86 12.47 16.46
C SER A 49 -25.32 12.49 16.46
N ASP A 50 -24.82 13.71 16.39
CA ASP A 50 -23.92 14.30 17.37
C ASP A 50 -22.91 13.35 18.08
N SER A 51 -21.68 13.37 17.57
CA SER A 51 -20.37 13.32 18.26
C SER A 51 -20.01 12.17 19.23
N ALA A 52 -20.94 11.47 19.87
CA ALA A 52 -20.66 10.37 20.81
C ALA A 52 -20.39 9.01 20.14
N GLY A 53 -20.90 8.80 18.92
CA GLY A 53 -20.81 7.51 18.21
C GLY A 53 -19.41 7.18 17.68
N VAL A 54 -18.65 8.17 17.21
CA VAL A 54 -17.32 7.92 16.60
C VAL A 54 -16.30 7.49 17.65
N VAL A 55 -16.32 8.11 18.83
CA VAL A 55 -15.43 7.74 19.94
C VAL A 55 -15.78 6.35 20.47
N GLY A 56 -17.08 6.02 20.60
CA GLY A 56 -17.54 4.69 20.99
C GLY A 56 -17.20 3.60 19.96
N LEU A 57 -17.28 3.92 18.67
CA LEU A 57 -16.91 3.00 17.59
C LEU A 57 -15.40 2.76 17.54
N VAL A 58 -14.59 3.80 17.76
CA VAL A 58 -13.13 3.68 17.87
C VAL A 58 -12.74 2.88 19.12
N ALA A 59 -13.40 3.10 20.26
CA ALA A 59 -13.15 2.35 21.50
C ALA A 59 -13.55 0.87 21.37
N SER A 60 -14.71 0.60 20.76
CA SER A 60 -15.17 -0.76 20.45
C SER A 60 -14.22 -1.48 19.49
N LEU A 61 -13.78 -0.81 18.43
CA LEU A 61 -12.79 -1.34 17.49
C LEU A 61 -11.45 -1.62 18.18
N MET A 62 -11.00 -0.71 19.06
CA MET A 62 -9.78 -0.89 19.84
C MET A 62 -9.87 -2.05 20.83
N ASN A 63 -11.02 -2.26 21.49
CA ASN A 63 -11.23 -3.40 22.37
C ASN A 63 -11.24 -4.75 21.61
N VAL A 64 -11.85 -4.79 20.42
CA VAL A 64 -11.81 -5.99 19.56
C VAL A 64 -10.38 -6.24 19.04
N LEU A 65 -9.63 -5.18 18.72
CA LEU A 65 -8.22 -5.29 18.34
C LEU A 65 -7.34 -5.77 19.50
N MET A 66 -7.54 -5.27 20.73
CA MET A 66 -6.81 -5.68 21.94
C MET A 66 -7.13 -7.13 22.35
N ALA A 67 -8.41 -7.50 22.35
CA ALA A 67 -8.84 -8.87 22.69
C ALA A 67 -8.29 -9.89 21.68
N ARG A 68 -8.11 -9.49 20.41
CA ARG A 68 -7.59 -10.37 19.35
C ARG A 68 -6.07 -10.31 19.22
N ALA A 69 -5.47 -9.18 19.56
CA ALA A 69 -4.02 -9.00 19.70
C ALA A 69 -3.39 -9.99 20.68
N GLN A 70 -4.10 -10.25 21.79
CA GLN A 70 -3.70 -11.23 22.78
C GLN A 70 -3.78 -12.68 22.27
N ARG A 71 -4.67 -12.98 21.32
CA ARG A 71 -4.89 -14.34 20.82
C ARG A 71 -4.00 -14.73 19.63
N ASP A 72 -3.80 -13.83 18.67
CA ASP A 72 -3.16 -14.18 17.38
C ASP A 72 -1.70 -13.71 17.25
N GLY A 73 -1.14 -13.08 18.29
CA GLY A 73 0.21 -12.52 18.23
C GLY A 73 0.25 -11.30 17.31
N LEU A 74 -0.31 -10.19 17.79
CA LEU A 74 -0.18 -8.83 17.25
C LEU A 74 1.14 -8.52 16.52
N PRO A 75 2.34 -8.90 17.02
CA PRO A 75 3.59 -8.64 16.33
C PRO A 75 3.67 -9.22 14.92
N ARG A 76 3.11 -10.42 14.66
CA ARG A 76 3.17 -11.03 13.32
C ARG A 76 2.25 -10.33 12.32
N ALA A 77 1.07 -9.92 12.75
CA ALA A 77 0.14 -9.17 11.91
C ALA A 77 0.68 -7.76 11.61
N ALA A 78 1.17 -7.06 12.65
CA ALA A 78 1.81 -5.76 12.51
C ALA A 78 3.07 -5.84 11.64
N TRP A 79 3.86 -6.92 11.76
CA TRP A 79 5.03 -7.13 10.91
C TRP A 79 4.68 -7.33 9.44
N ARG A 80 3.62 -8.10 9.13
CA ARG A 80 3.16 -8.29 7.75
C ARG A 80 2.67 -6.99 7.13
N THR A 81 1.88 -6.21 7.86
CA THR A 81 1.38 -4.91 7.37
C THR A 81 2.52 -3.90 7.22
N ALA A 82 3.43 -3.82 8.19
CA ALA A 82 4.62 -2.99 8.11
C ALA A 82 5.50 -3.39 6.91
N ARG A 83 5.71 -4.69 6.67
CA ARG A 83 6.47 -5.18 5.52
C ARG A 83 5.80 -4.84 4.19
N ALA A 84 4.49 -4.97 4.09
CA ALA A 84 3.74 -4.61 2.88
C ALA A 84 3.83 -3.10 2.58
N LEU A 85 3.66 -2.27 3.61
CA LEU A 85 3.79 -0.81 3.50
C LEU A 85 5.21 -0.39 3.17
N ALA A 86 6.21 -0.96 3.84
CA ALA A 86 7.61 -0.72 3.56
C ALA A 86 7.94 -1.06 2.10
N ARG A 87 7.44 -2.19 1.59
CA ARG A 87 7.65 -2.60 0.19
C ARG A 87 6.99 -1.62 -0.79
N ARG A 88 5.77 -1.17 -0.50
CA ARG A 88 5.05 -0.20 -1.35
C ARG A 88 5.67 1.20 -1.29
N TRP A 89 6.22 1.59 -0.16
CA TRP A 89 6.94 2.84 0.01
C TRP A 89 8.28 2.77 -0.74
N TRP A 90 9.00 1.65 -0.60
CA TRP A 90 10.26 1.39 -1.26
C TRP A 90 10.15 1.50 -2.78
N THR A 91 9.12 0.91 -3.39
CA THR A 91 8.91 0.98 -4.84
C THR A 91 8.55 2.37 -5.36
N ARG A 92 8.20 3.32 -4.49
CA ARG A 92 7.91 4.72 -4.85
C ARG A 92 9.09 5.66 -4.66
N GLN A 93 10.18 5.19 -4.06
CA GLN A 93 11.34 6.04 -3.83
C GLN A 93 12.14 6.22 -5.14
N PRO A 94 12.47 7.46 -5.54
CA PRO A 94 13.18 7.72 -6.80
C PRO A 94 14.59 7.11 -6.84
N TRP A 95 15.20 6.87 -5.67
CA TRP A 95 16.49 6.21 -5.54
C TRP A 95 16.41 4.68 -5.63
N HIS A 96 15.21 4.10 -5.76
CA HIS A 96 15.03 2.67 -6.03
C HIS A 96 15.80 2.23 -7.27
N ALA A 97 15.74 3.02 -8.34
CA ALA A 97 16.44 2.72 -9.59
C ALA A 97 17.96 2.66 -9.40
N SER A 98 18.53 3.57 -8.59
CA SER A 98 19.96 3.55 -8.25
C SER A 98 20.33 2.30 -7.46
N VAL A 99 19.50 1.89 -6.50
CA VAL A 99 19.73 0.68 -5.70
C VAL A 99 19.57 -0.57 -6.54
N GLU A 100 18.63 -0.60 -7.48
CA GLU A 100 18.38 -1.75 -8.35
C GLU A 100 19.54 -1.99 -9.33
N LEU A 101 20.16 -0.91 -9.82
CA LEU A 101 21.40 -0.98 -10.62
C LEU A 101 22.56 -1.55 -9.79
N VAL A 102 22.77 -1.04 -8.57
CA VAL A 102 23.83 -1.54 -7.67
C VAL A 102 23.56 -2.98 -7.24
N ALA A 103 22.30 -3.31 -6.94
CA ALA A 103 21.89 -4.64 -6.53
C ALA A 103 22.01 -5.66 -7.66
N GLY A 104 21.75 -5.27 -8.92
CA GLY A 104 21.99 -6.12 -10.08
C GLY A 104 23.45 -6.52 -10.21
N THR A 105 24.36 -5.53 -10.15
CA THR A 105 25.81 -5.78 -10.22
C THR A 105 26.32 -6.57 -9.01
N LEU A 106 25.84 -6.26 -7.79
CA LEU A 106 26.25 -7.00 -6.60
C LEU A 106 25.65 -8.42 -6.58
N ALA A 107 24.43 -8.62 -7.07
CA ALA A 107 23.78 -9.93 -6.99
C ALA A 107 24.56 -10.98 -7.79
N ASP A 108 25.08 -10.62 -8.97
CA ASP A 108 25.83 -11.56 -9.80
C ASP A 108 27.20 -11.92 -9.19
N GLU A 109 27.85 -10.99 -8.49
CA GLU A 109 29.12 -11.26 -7.80
C GLU A 109 28.96 -11.93 -6.42
N VAL A 110 27.87 -11.63 -5.70
CA VAL A 110 27.67 -12.07 -4.32
C VAL A 110 26.99 -13.44 -4.24
N LYS A 111 26.25 -13.85 -5.27
CA LYS A 111 25.56 -15.16 -5.35
C LYS A 111 26.48 -16.38 -5.12
N PRO A 112 27.69 -16.49 -5.70
CA PRO A 112 28.59 -17.59 -5.39
C PRO A 112 29.13 -17.55 -3.96
N VAL A 113 29.35 -16.35 -3.40
CA VAL A 113 29.86 -16.16 -2.04
C VAL A 113 28.82 -16.54 -0.99
N VAL A 114 27.56 -16.14 -1.18
CA VAL A 114 26.45 -16.47 -0.29
C VAL A 114 26.18 -17.98 -0.26
N ARG A 115 26.35 -18.67 -1.40
CA ARG A 115 26.24 -20.14 -1.46
C ARG A 115 27.34 -20.85 -0.67
N ARG A 116 28.55 -20.29 -0.62
CA ARG A 116 29.68 -20.88 0.10
C ARG A 116 29.66 -20.58 1.60
N HIS A 117 29.19 -19.40 2.00
CA HIS A 117 29.21 -18.97 3.40
C HIS A 117 27.88 -18.32 3.86
N PRO A 118 26.82 -19.12 4.08
CA PRO A 118 25.53 -18.60 4.52
C PRO A 118 25.63 -17.85 5.87
N TRP A 119 26.45 -18.36 6.80
CA TRP A 119 26.66 -17.73 8.10
C TRP A 119 27.38 -16.38 8.01
N ALA A 120 28.36 -16.24 7.11
CA ALA A 120 29.05 -14.97 6.91
C ALA A 120 28.08 -13.90 6.35
N SER A 121 27.20 -14.29 5.43
CA SER A 121 26.17 -13.39 4.91
C SER A 121 25.18 -12.94 6.01
N LEU A 122 24.81 -13.85 6.91
CA LEU A 122 24.01 -13.53 8.10
C LEU A 122 24.75 -12.59 9.05
N ALA A 123 26.03 -12.82 9.30
CA ALA A 123 26.86 -11.98 10.15
C ALA A 123 27.01 -10.57 9.57
N VAL A 124 27.22 -10.43 8.26
CA VAL A 124 27.28 -9.14 7.57
C VAL A 124 25.93 -8.43 7.64
N ALA A 125 24.83 -9.13 7.36
CA ALA A 125 23.49 -8.53 7.48
C ALA A 125 23.19 -8.08 8.91
N ALA A 126 23.57 -8.88 9.91
CA ALA A 126 23.42 -8.53 11.32
C ALA A 126 24.32 -7.35 11.72
N ALA A 127 25.57 -7.30 11.23
CA ALA A 127 26.49 -6.19 11.49
C ALA A 127 25.98 -4.89 10.87
N VAL A 128 25.48 -4.92 9.63
CA VAL A 128 24.87 -3.76 8.97
C VAL A 128 23.61 -3.31 9.72
N GLY A 129 22.74 -4.24 10.10
CA GLY A 129 21.55 -3.95 10.91
C GLY A 129 21.90 -3.34 12.26
N GLY A 130 22.89 -3.92 12.95
CA GLY A 130 23.39 -3.44 14.23
C GLY A 130 24.03 -2.05 14.13
N ALA A 131 24.86 -1.82 13.11
CA ALA A 131 25.45 -0.52 12.82
C ALA A 131 24.38 0.54 12.53
N LEU A 132 23.32 0.19 11.79
CA LEU A 132 22.20 1.09 11.53
C LEU A 132 21.43 1.45 12.81
N VAL A 133 21.22 0.47 13.70
CA VAL A 133 20.57 0.70 15.01
C VAL A 133 21.45 1.56 15.91
N MET A 134 22.76 1.35 15.93
CA MET A 134 23.73 2.15 16.68
C MET A 134 23.92 3.56 16.11
N ALA A 135 23.80 3.73 14.79
CA ALA A 135 23.81 5.04 14.13
C ALA A 135 22.50 5.81 14.37
N ARG A 136 21.40 5.13 14.68
CA ARG A 136 20.08 5.74 14.91
C ARG A 136 20.07 6.88 15.95
N PRO A 137 20.68 6.78 17.14
CA PRO A 137 20.73 7.90 18.08
C PRO A 137 21.48 9.12 17.53
N TRP A 138 22.54 8.92 16.75
CA TRP A 138 23.29 10.01 16.10
C TRP A 138 22.45 10.67 15.03
N VAL A 139 21.85 9.88 14.13
CA VAL A 139 20.94 10.39 13.11
C VAL A 139 19.78 11.14 13.76
N ALA A 140 19.18 10.59 14.82
CA ALA A 140 18.10 11.23 15.56
C ALA A 140 18.55 12.53 16.25
N HIS A 141 19.77 12.62 16.76
CA HIS A 141 20.31 13.84 17.36
C HIS A 141 20.56 14.93 16.31
N THR A 142 21.17 14.58 15.18
CA THR A 142 21.41 15.51 14.08
C THR A 142 20.10 15.97 13.46
N LEU A 143 19.15 15.04 13.25
CA LEU A 143 17.81 15.39 12.77
C LEU A 143 17.07 16.24 13.80
N ARG A 144 17.11 15.93 15.10
CA ARG A 144 16.40 16.70 16.14
C ARG A 144 16.83 18.16 16.18
N ARG A 145 18.11 18.45 15.90
CA ARG A 145 18.59 19.84 15.81
C ARG A 145 17.98 20.58 14.61
N GLN A 146 17.82 19.89 13.49
CA GLN A 146 17.29 20.46 12.25
C GLN A 146 15.75 20.43 12.17
N THR A 147 15.12 19.55 12.93
CA THR A 147 13.68 19.28 12.87
C THR A 147 12.92 19.77 14.08
N ARG A 148 13.49 20.50 15.05
CA ARG A 148 12.77 20.89 16.28
C ARG A 148 11.43 21.62 16.03
N ASP A 149 11.30 22.37 14.94
CA ASP A 149 10.05 23.04 14.53
C ASP A 149 9.22 22.29 13.46
N LEU A 150 9.82 21.29 12.81
CA LEU A 150 9.19 20.52 11.74
C LEU A 150 8.07 19.57 12.22
N PRO A 151 8.08 18.89 13.39
CA PRO A 151 7.05 17.90 13.70
C PRO A 151 5.70 18.57 13.94
N HIS A 152 5.65 19.82 14.40
CA HIS A 152 4.38 20.53 14.58
C HIS A 152 3.79 20.98 13.24
N ARG A 153 4.64 21.41 12.29
CA ARG A 153 4.20 21.78 10.93
C ARG A 153 3.86 20.56 10.08
N VAL A 154 4.73 19.55 10.07
CA VAL A 154 4.50 18.28 9.36
C VAL A 154 3.37 17.52 10.01
N GLY A 155 3.26 17.48 11.33
CA GLY A 155 2.13 16.88 12.02
C GLY A 155 0.80 17.50 11.60
N ARG A 156 0.72 18.84 11.55
CA ARG A 156 -0.47 19.55 11.08
C ARG A 156 -0.75 19.35 9.59
N MET A 157 0.27 19.39 8.74
CA MET A 157 0.13 19.11 7.31
C MET A 157 -0.29 17.66 7.04
N LEU A 158 0.27 16.72 7.78
CA LEU A 158 -0.05 15.30 7.68
C LEU A 158 -1.46 15.05 8.21
N TRP A 159 -1.89 15.75 9.25
CA TRP A 159 -3.29 15.72 9.71
C TRP A 159 -4.25 16.31 8.71
N GLN A 160 -3.88 17.42 8.07
CA GLN A 160 -4.66 17.97 6.99
C GLN A 160 -4.71 17.03 5.78
N GLN A 161 -3.61 16.34 5.46
CA GLN A 161 -3.58 15.34 4.37
C GLN A 161 -4.31 14.04 4.72
N LEU A 162 -4.27 13.60 5.98
CA LEU A 162 -5.01 12.41 6.40
C LEU A 162 -6.51 12.67 6.45
N ALA A 163 -6.90 13.92 6.72
CA ALA A 163 -8.28 14.39 6.61
C ALA A 163 -8.73 14.59 5.16
N GLN A 164 -7.84 14.47 4.16
CA GLN A 164 -8.28 14.54 2.77
C GLN A 164 -9.09 13.30 2.41
N ALA A 165 -10.24 13.54 1.77
CA ALA A 165 -11.18 12.53 1.29
C ALA A 165 -10.53 11.31 0.56
N PRO A 166 -9.45 11.44 -0.23
CA PRO A 166 -8.81 10.28 -0.88
C PRO A 166 -8.17 9.31 0.11
N VAL A 167 -7.64 9.81 1.22
CA VAL A 167 -7.02 8.96 2.26
C VAL A 167 -8.09 8.23 3.05
N GLN A 168 -9.21 8.90 3.33
CA GLN A 168 -10.37 8.26 3.95
C GLN A 168 -10.96 7.18 3.05
N LEU A 169 -11.08 7.41 1.74
CA LEU A 169 -11.52 6.39 0.77
C LEU A 169 -10.53 5.22 0.67
N ALA A 170 -9.23 5.49 0.70
CA ALA A 170 -8.22 4.44 0.70
C ALA A 170 -8.25 3.62 1.99
N LEU A 171 -8.48 4.26 3.14
CA LEU A 171 -8.66 3.60 4.44
C LEU A 171 -9.95 2.79 4.46
N LEU A 172 -11.06 3.33 3.96
CA LEU A 172 -12.33 2.62 3.83
C LEU A 172 -12.19 1.42 2.90
N GLY A 173 -11.51 1.59 1.76
CA GLY A 173 -11.23 0.53 0.79
C GLY A 173 -10.33 -0.56 1.38
N ALA A 174 -9.33 -0.19 2.16
CA ALA A 174 -8.47 -1.13 2.87
C ALA A 174 -9.25 -1.87 3.98
N LEU A 175 -10.11 -1.16 4.72
CA LEU A 175 -10.93 -1.73 5.79
C LEU A 175 -11.97 -2.71 5.22
N THR A 176 -12.62 -2.34 4.12
CA THR A 176 -13.60 -3.20 3.42
C THR A 176 -12.95 -4.40 2.76
N ALA A 177 -11.78 -4.23 2.13
CA ALA A 177 -11.02 -5.36 1.58
C ALA A 177 -10.59 -6.33 2.70
N TRP A 178 -10.17 -5.82 3.85
CA TRP A 178 -9.81 -6.65 4.99
C TRP A 178 -11.02 -7.34 5.66
N LEU A 179 -12.18 -6.66 5.74
CA LEU A 179 -13.42 -7.30 6.19
C LEU A 179 -13.84 -8.44 5.25
N LYS A 180 -13.69 -8.22 3.93
CA LYS A 180 -14.06 -9.21 2.90
C LYS A 180 -13.15 -10.46 2.97
N ASP A 181 -11.86 -10.26 3.16
CA ASP A 181 -10.88 -11.35 3.31
C ASP A 181 -11.12 -12.19 4.58
N ARG A 182 -11.78 -11.61 5.60
CA ARG A 182 -12.15 -12.32 6.84
C ARG A 182 -13.45 -13.10 6.79
N GLY A 183 -14.32 -12.85 5.79
CA GLY A 183 -15.58 -13.56 5.63
C GLY A 183 -15.48 -14.84 4.79
N GLN A 184 -14.35 -15.04 4.10
CA GLN A 184 -14.05 -16.29 3.39
C GLN A 184 -13.32 -17.24 4.32
N ASP A 185 -14.04 -17.81 5.28
CA ASP A 185 -13.64 -19.12 5.78
C ASP A 185 -13.74 -20.09 4.59
N PRO A 186 -12.67 -20.81 4.23
CA PRO A 186 -12.75 -21.83 3.20
C PRO A 186 -13.74 -22.89 3.69
N SER A 187 -14.93 -22.93 3.09
CA SER A 187 -15.84 -24.06 3.29
C SER A 187 -15.03 -25.34 3.05
N PRO A 188 -14.99 -26.26 4.02
CA PRO A 188 -14.34 -27.54 3.79
C PRO A 188 -14.97 -28.18 2.54
N PRO A 189 -14.16 -28.80 1.66
CA PRO A 189 -14.70 -29.47 0.49
C PRO A 189 -15.79 -30.46 0.95
N PRO A 190 -16.90 -30.58 0.21
CA PRO A 190 -17.98 -31.48 0.58
C PRO A 190 -17.39 -32.88 0.75
N SER A 191 -17.50 -33.44 1.96
CA SER A 191 -17.07 -34.79 2.24
C SER A 191 -17.70 -35.74 1.22
N PRO A 192 -16.94 -36.63 0.57
CA PRO A 192 -17.49 -37.58 -0.38
C PRO A 192 -18.56 -38.41 0.34
N SER A 193 -19.80 -38.33 -0.16
CA SER A 193 -20.91 -39.11 0.37
C SER A 193 -20.55 -40.60 0.30
N PRO A 194 -20.79 -41.39 1.37
CA PRO A 194 -20.54 -42.82 1.32
C PRO A 194 -21.39 -43.48 0.23
N PRO A 195 -20.83 -44.44 -0.52
CA PRO A 195 -21.55 -45.11 -1.59
C PRO A 195 -22.80 -45.83 -1.05
N PRO A 196 -23.90 -45.87 -1.83
CA PRO A 196 -25.12 -46.54 -1.42
C PRO A 196 -24.86 -48.04 -1.18
N PRO A 197 -25.53 -48.66 -0.18
CA PRO A 197 -25.37 -50.08 0.09
C PRO A 197 -25.86 -50.92 -1.11
N PRO A 198 -25.19 -52.05 -1.40
CA PRO A 198 -25.60 -52.91 -2.50
C PRO A 198 -27.00 -53.49 -2.24
N PRO A 199 -27.82 -53.68 -3.28
CA PRO A 199 -29.14 -54.27 -3.14
C PRO A 199 -29.04 -55.72 -2.64
N PRO A 200 -30.01 -56.20 -1.85
CA PRO A 200 -30.01 -57.59 -1.38
C PRO A 200 -30.07 -58.53 -2.57
N ALA A 201 -29.11 -59.47 -2.62
CA ALA A 201 -29.10 -60.54 -3.59
C ALA A 201 -30.30 -61.46 -3.33
N ASN A 202 -31.28 -61.44 -4.24
CA ASN A 202 -32.33 -62.45 -4.26
C ASN A 202 -31.70 -63.77 -4.73
N SER A 203 -31.52 -64.70 -3.79
CA SER A 203 -31.23 -66.10 -4.09
C SER A 203 -32.50 -66.79 -4.62
N PRO A 204 -32.38 -67.66 -5.65
CA PRO A 204 -33.49 -68.46 -6.16
C PRO A 204 -33.95 -69.55 -5.18
#